data_AF-X0WFJ4-F1
#
_entry.id   AF-X0WFJ4-F1
#
_cell.length_a   1.000
_cell.length_b   1.000
_cell.length_c   1.000
_cell.angle_alpha   90.00
_cell.angle_beta   90.00
_cell.angle_gamma   90.00
#
_symmetry.space_group_name_H-M   'P 1'
#
loop_
_entity.id
_entity.type
_entity.pdbx_description
1 polymer ?
#
loop_
_entity_poly.entity_id
_entity_poly.type
_entity_poly.pdbx_seq_one_letter_code
_entity_poly.pdbx_strand_id
1 'polypeptide(L)'
;MIKTMEKLTKRILAIALVAVIGTGIGVGAWYFLLAPGAGDYVWTAADAPGAPAGTPASQIIKIGCAGDTGEIQGDANYEGAWFAAKTINEAGGVNVSGTTYYFGVVKEDTDESNPN
;
A
#
# COMPACT_ATOMS: atom_id res chain seq x y z
N MET A 1 -58.08 5.56 -10.41
CA MET A 1 -57.45 4.91 -9.24
C MET A 1 -56.25 4.04 -9.65
N ILE A 2 -56.38 3.13 -10.62
CA ILE A 2 -55.28 2.25 -11.09
C ILE A 2 -54.09 3.03 -11.72
N LYS A 3 -54.35 4.00 -12.60
CA LYS A 3 -53.29 4.85 -13.21
C LYS A 3 -52.47 5.67 -12.19
N THR A 4 -53.07 6.01 -11.04
CA THR A 4 -52.40 6.78 -9.97
C THR A 4 -51.46 5.89 -9.17
N MET A 5 -51.87 4.65 -8.89
CA MET A 5 -51.04 3.64 -8.22
C MET A 5 -49.80 3.28 -9.05
N GLU A 6 -49.95 3.05 -10.36
CA GLU A 6 -48.83 2.72 -11.24
C GLU A 6 -47.73 3.81 -11.25
N LYS A 7 -48.16 5.08 -11.27
CA LYS A 7 -47.24 6.24 -11.25
C LYS A 7 -46.51 6.37 -9.91
N LEU A 8 -47.19 6.06 -8.81
CA LEU A 8 -46.60 6.07 -7.47
C LEU A 8 -45.59 4.91 -7.31
N THR A 9 -45.95 3.70 -7.74
CA THR A 9 -45.06 2.53 -7.74
C THR A 9 -43.78 2.77 -8.56
N LYS A 10 -43.90 3.32 -9.78
CA LYS A 10 -42.74 3.66 -10.62
C LYS A 10 -41.82 4.70 -9.97
N ARG A 11 -42.39 5.71 -9.30
CA ARG A 11 -41.62 6.72 -8.56
C ARG A 11 -40.87 6.13 -7.37
N ILE A 12 -41.52 5.26 -6.59
CA ILE A 12 -40.88 4.59 -5.45
C ILE A 12 -39.72 3.71 -5.94
N LEU A 13 -39.93 2.93 -7.01
CA LEU A 13 -38.89 2.11 -7.63
C LEU A 13 -37.70 2.97 -8.10
N ALA A 14 -37.96 4.10 -8.76
CA ALA A 14 -36.89 4.99 -9.20
C ALA A 14 -36.07 5.56 -8.03
N ILE A 15 -36.73 5.99 -6.95
CA ILE A 15 -36.06 6.49 -5.74
C ILE A 15 -35.24 5.39 -5.08
N ALA A 16 -35.79 4.20 -4.94
CA ALA A 16 -35.08 3.05 -4.37
C ALA A 16 -33.84 2.71 -5.19
N LEU A 17 -33.94 2.74 -6.52
CA LEU A 17 -32.82 2.47 -7.42
C LEU A 17 -31.69 3.51 -7.25
N VAL A 18 -32.05 4.79 -7.21
CA VAL A 18 -31.08 5.89 -6.99
C VAL A 18 -30.42 5.77 -5.62
N ALA A 19 -31.19 5.44 -4.58
CA ALA A 19 -30.64 5.26 -3.24
C ALA A 19 -29.64 4.10 -3.17
N VAL A 20 -29.95 2.96 -3.80
CA VAL A 20 -29.05 1.79 -3.86
C VAL A 20 -27.78 2.10 -4.65
N ILE A 21 -27.91 2.74 -5.82
CA ILE A 21 -26.76 3.13 -6.64
C ILE A 21 -25.88 4.13 -5.89
N GLY A 22 -26.47 5.18 -5.31
CA GLY A 22 -25.74 6.19 -4.55
C GLY A 22 -25.01 5.60 -3.34
N THR A 23 -25.65 4.70 -2.61
CA THR A 23 -25.02 4.01 -1.47
C THR A 23 -23.91 3.08 -1.93
N GLY A 24 -24.13 2.31 -3.02
CA GLY A 24 -23.12 1.41 -3.57
C GLY A 24 -21.86 2.14 -4.07
N ILE A 25 -22.05 3.24 -4.81
CA ILE A 25 -20.94 4.10 -5.24
C ILE A 25 -20.24 4.73 -4.04
N GLY A 26 -20.99 5.23 -3.05
CA GLY A 26 -20.43 5.85 -1.86
C GLY A 26 -19.57 4.89 -1.03
N VAL A 27 -20.06 3.67 -0.80
CA VAL A 27 -19.31 2.62 -0.07
C VAL A 27 -18.10 2.17 -0.89
N GLY A 28 -18.25 1.99 -2.20
CA GLY A 28 -17.14 1.62 -3.08
C GLY A 28 -16.04 2.69 -3.08
N ALA A 29 -16.41 3.96 -3.28
CA ALA A 29 -15.47 5.08 -3.26
C ALA A 29 -14.76 5.21 -1.90
N TRP A 30 -15.50 5.07 -0.79
CA TRP A 30 -14.89 5.06 0.53
C TRP A 30 -13.89 3.91 0.69
N TYR A 31 -14.25 2.69 0.29
CA TYR A 31 -13.38 1.52 0.44
C TYR A 31 -12.06 1.65 -0.34
N PHE A 32 -12.11 2.15 -1.57
CA PHE A 32 -10.93 2.25 -2.43
C PHE A 32 -10.10 3.51 -2.21
N LEU A 33 -10.68 4.59 -1.66
CA LEU A 33 -10.00 5.88 -1.56
C LEU A 33 -9.71 6.34 -0.12
N LEU A 34 -10.47 5.87 0.86
CA LEU A 34 -10.49 6.44 2.21
C LEU A 34 -10.48 5.41 3.35
N ALA A 35 -10.68 4.12 3.06
CA ALA A 35 -10.55 3.10 4.07
C ALA A 35 -9.11 3.09 4.63
N PRO A 36 -8.91 2.79 5.92
CA PRO A 36 -7.57 2.65 6.48
C PRO A 36 -6.75 1.64 5.66
N GLY A 37 -5.59 2.04 5.16
CA GLY A 37 -4.79 1.23 4.23
C GLY A 37 -5.04 1.49 2.74
N ALA A 38 -6.06 2.30 2.38
CA ALA A 38 -6.33 2.65 0.99
C ALA A 38 -5.22 3.58 0.45
N GLY A 39 -4.47 3.07 -0.53
CA GLY A 39 -3.31 3.78 -1.10
C GLY A 39 -2.01 3.61 -0.31
N ASP A 40 -2.04 2.91 0.84
CA ASP A 40 -0.82 2.65 1.60
C ASP A 40 0.02 1.55 0.94
N TYR A 41 1.34 1.73 0.96
CA TYR A 41 2.27 0.68 0.53
C TYR A 41 2.14 -0.55 1.42
N VAL A 42 1.83 -1.70 0.81
CA VAL A 42 1.68 -2.97 1.54
C VAL A 42 3.04 -3.65 1.62
N TRP A 43 3.66 -3.56 2.81
CA TRP A 43 4.91 -4.24 3.11
C TRP A 43 4.72 -5.76 3.17
N THR A 44 5.60 -6.48 2.50
CA THR A 44 5.62 -7.94 2.41
C THR A 44 7.03 -8.46 2.65
N ALA A 45 7.18 -9.78 2.81
CA ALA A 45 8.49 -10.41 2.92
C ALA A 45 9.38 -10.19 1.67
N ALA A 46 8.80 -9.85 0.51
CA ALA A 46 9.57 -9.53 -0.69
C ALA A 46 10.36 -8.22 -0.56
N ASP A 47 9.90 -7.31 0.29
CA ASP A 47 10.57 -6.03 0.57
C ASP A 47 11.74 -6.19 1.56
N ALA A 48 11.86 -7.34 2.21
CA ALA A 48 12.88 -7.66 3.21
C ALA A 48 13.88 -8.69 2.65
N PRO A 49 14.94 -8.25 1.95
CA PRO A 49 15.87 -9.16 1.29
C PRO A 49 16.53 -10.10 2.29
N GLY A 50 16.60 -11.39 1.99
CA GLY A 50 17.22 -12.39 2.87
C GLY A 50 16.40 -12.78 4.11
N ALA A 51 15.24 -12.16 4.35
CA ALA A 51 14.35 -12.55 5.43
C ALA A 51 13.61 -13.88 5.10
N PRO A 52 13.17 -14.64 6.12
CA PRO A 52 12.36 -15.84 5.89
C PRO A 52 11.08 -15.55 5.12
N ALA A 53 10.68 -16.52 4.28
CA ALA A 53 9.40 -16.49 3.62
C ALA A 53 8.27 -16.44 4.67
N GLY A 54 7.31 -15.53 4.46
CA GLY A 54 6.18 -15.36 5.38
C GLY A 54 6.45 -14.42 6.57
N THR A 55 7.58 -13.70 6.59
CA THR A 55 7.81 -12.60 7.53
C THR A 55 6.62 -11.62 7.47
N PRO A 56 5.88 -11.42 8.59
CA PRO A 56 4.74 -10.51 8.60
C PRO A 56 5.22 -9.05 8.55
N ALA A 57 4.40 -8.18 7.95
CA ALA A 57 4.69 -6.75 7.84
C ALA A 57 4.97 -6.05 9.19
N SER A 58 4.44 -6.59 10.29
CA SER A 58 4.67 -6.10 11.66
C SER A 58 6.07 -6.41 12.21
N GLN A 59 6.80 -7.35 11.59
CA GLN A 59 8.19 -7.70 11.92
C GLN A 59 9.20 -7.11 10.93
N ILE A 60 8.74 -6.22 10.04
CA ILE A 60 9.61 -5.50 9.11
C ILE A 60 9.92 -4.12 9.68
N ILE A 61 11.22 -3.81 9.83
CA ILE A 61 11.73 -2.46 10.03
C ILE A 61 11.75 -1.79 8.66
N LYS A 62 10.85 -0.83 8.48
CA LYS A 62 10.54 -0.22 7.19
C LYS A 62 11.51 0.93 6.91
N ILE A 63 12.32 0.80 5.87
CA ILE A 63 13.26 1.83 5.43
C ILE A 63 12.89 2.28 4.01
N GLY A 64 12.70 3.59 3.84
CA GLY A 64 12.55 4.21 2.53
C GLY A 64 13.85 4.86 2.08
N CYS A 65 14.31 4.52 0.89
CA CYS A 65 15.41 5.17 0.21
C CYS A 65 14.84 6.14 -0.82
N ALA A 66 14.91 7.43 -0.53
CA ALA A 66 14.61 8.49 -1.50
C ALA A 66 15.91 8.97 -2.15
N GLY A 67 15.89 9.16 -3.46
CA GLY A 67 16.97 9.75 -4.24
C GLY A 67 16.72 9.52 -5.73
N ASP A 68 17.63 10.02 -6.56
CA ASP A 68 17.64 9.74 -7.99
C ASP A 68 18.04 8.28 -8.26
N THR A 69 17.05 7.40 -8.26
CA THR A 69 17.27 5.96 -8.46
C THR A 69 17.32 5.58 -9.95
N GLY A 70 17.33 6.58 -10.84
CA GLY A 70 17.52 6.44 -12.28
C GLY A 70 18.96 6.65 -12.74
N GLU A 71 19.78 7.40 -11.99
CA GLU A 71 21.21 7.61 -12.30
C GLU A 71 22.16 6.88 -11.34
N ILE A 72 23.40 6.66 -11.80
CA ILE A 72 24.45 5.90 -11.09
C ILE A 72 24.66 6.33 -9.63
N GLN A 73 24.49 7.62 -9.34
CA GLN A 73 24.79 8.17 -8.01
C GLN A 73 23.69 7.89 -6.99
N GLY A 74 22.41 7.87 -7.37
CA GLY A 74 21.34 7.53 -6.44
C GLY A 74 20.95 6.05 -6.49
N ASP A 75 21.29 5.29 -7.52
CA ASP A 75 21.13 3.82 -7.52
C ASP A 75 22.00 3.16 -6.42
N ALA A 76 23.20 3.71 -6.16
CA ALA A 76 24.07 3.27 -5.08
C ALA A 76 23.46 3.45 -3.68
N ASN A 77 22.55 4.41 -3.49
CA ASN A 77 21.83 4.60 -2.22
C ASN A 77 20.92 3.39 -1.95
N TYR A 78 20.09 3.03 -2.94
CA TYR A 78 19.20 1.88 -2.81
C TYR A 78 19.96 0.56 -2.75
N GLU A 79 20.91 0.32 -3.66
CA GLU A 79 21.65 -0.94 -3.71
C GLU A 79 22.52 -1.15 -2.47
N GLY A 80 23.10 -0.08 -1.93
CA GLY A 80 23.83 -0.13 -0.66
C GLY A 80 22.93 -0.48 0.52
N ALA A 81 21.75 0.14 0.61
CA ALA A 81 20.76 -0.16 1.64
C ALA A 81 20.21 -1.59 1.51
N TRP A 82 19.93 -2.03 0.28
CA TRP A 82 19.46 -3.38 -0.03
C TRP A 82 20.50 -4.43 0.38
N PHE A 83 21.77 -4.23 0.03
CA PHE A 83 22.84 -5.14 0.39
C PHE A 83 23.08 -5.22 1.90
N ALA A 84 23.03 -4.07 2.60
CA ALA A 84 23.13 -4.02 4.05
C ALA A 84 21.97 -4.76 4.72
N ALA A 85 20.73 -4.48 4.29
CA ALA A 85 19.53 -5.15 4.80
C ALA A 85 19.61 -6.65 4.59
N LYS A 86 20.00 -7.09 3.38
CA LYS A 86 20.18 -8.52 3.06
C LYS A 86 21.18 -9.18 4.01
N THR A 87 22.35 -8.57 4.18
CA THR A 87 23.42 -9.11 5.03
C THR A 87 22.96 -9.28 6.47
N ILE A 88 22.24 -8.29 7.01
CA ILE A 88 21.73 -8.35 8.39
C ILE A 88 20.62 -9.39 8.53
N ASN A 89 19.70 -9.45 7.56
CA ASN A 89 18.59 -10.39 7.59
C ASN A 89 19.06 -11.85 7.47
N GLU A 90 20.03 -12.12 6.59
CA GLU A 90 20.66 -13.44 6.46
C GLU A 90 21.44 -13.85 7.71
N ALA A 91 21.96 -12.88 8.48
CA ALA A 91 22.57 -13.12 9.79
C ALA A 91 21.55 -13.39 10.93
N GLY A 92 20.25 -13.41 10.61
CA GLY A 92 19.18 -13.69 11.58
C GLY A 92 18.42 -12.46 12.06
N GLY A 93 18.61 -11.29 11.43
CA GLY A 93 17.87 -10.07 11.74
C GLY A 93 18.24 -9.46 13.10
N VAL A 94 17.34 -8.64 13.65
CA VAL A 94 17.52 -7.96 14.94
C VAL A 94 16.53 -8.51 15.96
N ASN A 95 17.03 -9.07 17.05
CA ASN A 95 16.19 -9.51 18.14
C ASN A 95 15.89 -8.36 19.11
N VAL A 96 14.62 -8.03 19.27
CA VAL A 96 14.12 -7.09 20.27
C VAL A 96 13.21 -7.86 21.22
N SER A 97 13.66 -8.05 22.46
CA SER A 97 12.89 -8.69 23.53
C SER A 97 12.30 -10.06 23.15
N GLY A 98 13.05 -10.88 22.41
CA GLY A 98 12.65 -12.21 21.98
C GLY A 98 11.90 -12.26 20.65
N THR A 99 11.58 -11.12 20.04
CA THR A 99 10.99 -11.05 18.69
C THR A 99 12.07 -10.64 17.69
N THR A 100 12.25 -11.42 16.63
CA THR A 100 13.15 -11.08 15.54
C THR A 100 12.44 -10.17 14.54
N TYR A 101 13.11 -9.08 14.18
CA TYR A 101 12.72 -8.13 13.15
C TYR A 101 13.72 -8.16 12.01
N TYR A 102 13.22 -7.90 10.80
CA TYR A 102 14.01 -7.89 9.57
C TYR A 102 13.94 -6.52 8.92
N PHE A 103 15.00 -6.11 8.24
CA PHE A 103 15.05 -4.85 7.51
C PHE A 103 14.37 -5.00 6.16
N GLY A 104 13.38 -4.16 5.90
CA GLY A 104 12.77 -3.99 4.60
C GLY A 104 13.20 -2.68 3.97
N VAL A 105 13.43 -2.70 2.66
CA VAL A 105 13.89 -1.52 1.90
C VAL A 105 13.00 -1.32 0.69
N VAL A 106 12.45 -0.12 0.56
CA VAL A 106 11.76 0.34 -0.64
C VAL A 106 12.49 1.57 -1.17
N LYS A 107 12.30 1.85 -2.46
CA LYS A 107 12.83 3.07 -3.07
C LYS A 107 11.71 3.94 -3.62
N GLU A 108 11.92 5.24 -3.54
CA GLU A 108 11.15 6.25 -4.26
C GLU A 108 12.15 7.04 -5.11
N ASP A 109 11.84 7.16 -6.40
CA ASP A 109 12.62 7.97 -7.32
C ASP A 109 12.16 9.42 -7.22
N THR A 110 13.03 10.26 -6.67
CA THR A 110 12.71 11.67 -6.38
C THR A 110 13.31 12.64 -7.41
N ASP A 111 13.99 12.10 -8.43
CA ASP A 111 14.43 12.82 -9.64
C ASP A 111 15.28 14.08 -9.36
N GLU A 112 16.00 14.15 -8.21
CA GLU A 112 16.71 15.37 -7.82
C GLU A 112 17.91 15.73 -8.71
N SER A 113 18.42 14.80 -9.50
CA SER A 113 19.49 15.08 -10.46
C SER A 113 18.97 15.59 -11.81
N ASN A 114 17.65 15.59 -12.04
CA ASN A 114 17.08 16.08 -13.28
C ASN A 114 17.22 17.60 -13.37
N PRO A 115 17.99 18.11 -14.35
CA PRO A 115 18.30 19.54 -14.44
C PRO A 115 17.18 20.39 -15.06
N ASN A 116 15.98 19.84 -15.28
CA ASN A 116 14.88 20.49 -16.01
C ASN A 116 13.82 21.14 -15.10
#